data_AF-A0A524L9V2-F1
#
_entry.id   AF-A0A524L9V2-F1
#
_cell.length_a   1.000
_cell.length_b   1.000
_cell.length_c   1.000
_cell.angle_alpha   90.00
_cell.angle_beta   90.00
_cell.angle_gamma   90.00
#
_symmetry.space_group_name_H-M   'P 1'
#
loop_
_entity.id
_entity.type
_entity.pdbx_description
1 polymer ?
#
loop_
_entity_poly.entity_id
_entity_poly.type
_entity_poly.pdbx_seq_one_letter_code
_entity_poly.pdbx_strand_id
1 'polypeptide(L)'
;VKNVTLVEDDGGYYFPDSVTERGRKHLYELIDMVKQGHRSVMFYVIQRGDGNLFRPATHIDPAYAAALKEAVENGVEIIAYRAEVSPEKIEIVAPVPWELD
;
A
#
# COMPACT_ATOMS: atom_id res chain seq x y z
N VAL A 1 1.56 -8.33 0.42
CA VAL A 1 2.48 -7.39 1.10
C VAL A 1 3.22 -6.57 0.05
N LYS A 2 3.42 -5.27 0.30
CA LYS A 2 4.19 -4.32 -0.52
C LYS A 2 5.16 -3.52 0.35
N ASN A 3 6.34 -3.22 -0.20
CA ASN A 3 7.30 -2.33 0.44
C ASN A 3 7.05 -0.90 -0.07
N VAL A 4 7.06 0.07 0.84
CA VAL A 4 6.84 1.49 0.55
C VAL A 4 8.08 2.27 0.97
N THR A 5 8.76 2.83 -0.01
CA THR A 5 10.00 3.61 0.15
C THR A 5 9.92 5.00 -0.47
N LEU A 6 8.89 5.27 -1.28
CA LEU A 6 8.67 6.59 -1.85
C LEU A 6 8.00 7.49 -0.81
N VAL A 7 8.63 8.65 -0.59
CA VAL A 7 8.10 9.77 0.19
C VAL A 7 8.20 11.00 -0.71
N GLU A 8 7.13 11.77 -0.78
CA GLU A 8 7.07 13.01 -1.56
C GLU A 8 7.22 14.25 -0.66
N ASP A 9 7.38 15.42 -1.26
CA ASP A 9 7.62 16.70 -0.57
C ASP A 9 6.49 17.11 0.41
N ASP A 10 5.30 16.54 0.25
CA ASP A 10 4.16 16.74 1.16
C ASP A 10 4.23 15.89 2.45
N GLY A 11 5.26 15.05 2.58
CA GLY A 11 5.43 14.12 3.70
C GLY A 11 4.53 12.87 3.62
N GLY A 12 3.90 12.62 2.48
CA GLY A 12 3.12 11.40 2.22
C GLY A 12 4.00 10.22 1.85
N TYR A 13 3.60 9.02 2.26
CA TYR A 13 4.15 7.75 1.80
C TYR A 13 3.38 7.27 0.59
N TYR A 14 4.08 6.92 -0.49
CA TYR A 14 3.45 6.62 -1.77
C TYR A 14 3.81 5.24 -2.31
N PHE A 15 2.84 4.57 -2.92
CA PHE A 15 3.09 3.35 -3.69
C PHE A 15 2.21 3.33 -4.95
N PRO A 16 2.76 2.95 -6.13
CA PRO A 16 4.14 2.52 -6.37
C PRO A 16 5.10 3.68 -6.66
N ASP A 17 6.40 3.39 -6.74
CA ASP A 17 7.46 4.32 -7.20
C ASP A 17 7.68 4.29 -8.73
N SER A 18 6.99 3.37 -9.42
CA SER A 18 7.00 3.18 -10.86
C SER A 18 5.75 2.44 -11.31
N VAL A 19 5.35 2.56 -12.58
CA VAL A 19 4.20 1.84 -13.13
C VAL A 19 4.35 0.32 -12.91
N THR A 20 3.31 -0.33 -12.36
CA THR A 20 3.36 -1.74 -11.95
C THR A 20 2.13 -2.55 -12.35
N GLU A 21 2.19 -3.16 -13.53
CA GLU A 21 1.16 -4.10 -13.99
C GLU A 21 1.02 -5.30 -13.03
N ARG A 22 2.13 -5.80 -12.49
CA ARG A 22 2.14 -6.91 -11.53
C ARG A 22 1.45 -6.52 -10.22
N GLY A 23 1.69 -5.30 -9.72
CA GLY A 23 0.99 -4.80 -8.53
C GLY A 23 -0.52 -4.77 -8.75
N ARG A 24 -0.95 -4.29 -9.92
CA ARG A 24 -2.36 -4.24 -10.31
C ARG A 24 -2.97 -5.64 -10.44
N LYS A 25 -2.28 -6.59 -11.07
CA LYS A 25 -2.73 -8.00 -11.16
C LYS A 25 -2.99 -8.61 -9.77
N HIS A 26 -2.08 -8.40 -8.82
CA HIS A 26 -2.24 -8.93 -7.48
C HIS A 26 -3.44 -8.34 -6.73
N LEU A 27 -3.85 -7.09 -7.02
CA LEU A 27 -5.08 -6.52 -6.43
C LEU A 27 -6.32 -7.28 -6.91
N TYR A 28 -6.40 -7.59 -8.21
CA TYR A 28 -7.49 -8.40 -8.75
C TYR A 28 -7.51 -9.83 -8.17
N GLU A 29 -6.33 -10.44 -7.98
CA GLU A 29 -6.23 -11.74 -7.30
C GLU A 29 -6.76 -11.67 -5.85
N LEU A 30 -6.52 -10.58 -5.12
CA LEU A 30 -7.09 -10.39 -3.77
C LEU A 30 -8.60 -10.20 -3.80
N ILE A 31 -9.14 -9.47 -4.77
CA ILE A 31 -10.59 -9.34 -5.00
C ILE A 31 -11.21 -10.72 -5.22
N ASP A 32 -10.58 -11.56 -6.06
CA ASP A 32 -11.08 -12.89 -6.34
C ASP A 32 -11.04 -13.80 -5.10
N MET A 33 -10.08 -13.60 -4.19
CA MET A 33 -10.07 -14.27 -2.89
C MET A 33 -11.22 -13.80 -1.99
N VAL A 34 -11.58 -12.51 -2.01
CA VAL A 34 -12.77 -12.01 -1.29
C VAL A 34 -14.05 -12.63 -1.83
N LYS A 35 -14.20 -12.72 -3.16
CA LYS A 35 -15.35 -13.36 -3.81
C LYS A 35 -15.50 -14.84 -3.43
N GLN A 36 -14.39 -15.52 -3.15
CA GLN A 36 -14.37 -16.90 -2.66
C GLN A 36 -14.71 -17.03 -1.17
N GLY A 37 -14.97 -15.93 -0.47
CA GLY A 37 -15.32 -15.90 0.95
C GLY A 37 -14.12 -15.80 1.89
N HIS A 38 -12.92 -15.52 1.38
CA HIS A 38 -11.74 -15.33 2.21
C HIS A 38 -11.57 -13.86 2.62
N ARG A 39 -10.93 -13.65 3.78
CA ARG A 39 -10.43 -12.32 4.15
C ARG A 39 -9.15 -12.03 3.36
N SER A 40 -9.12 -10.91 2.66
CA SER A 40 -7.96 -10.46 1.88
C SER A 40 -7.46 -9.10 2.34
N VAL A 41 -6.14 -8.95 2.44
CA VAL A 41 -5.49 -7.72 2.93
C VAL A 41 -4.36 -7.30 1.99
N MET A 42 -4.40 -6.04 1.53
CA MET A 42 -3.23 -5.38 0.97
C MET A 42 -2.43 -4.72 2.09
N PHE A 43 -1.35 -5.38 2.50
CA PHE A 43 -0.48 -4.90 3.58
C PHE A 43 0.73 -4.13 3.03
N TYR A 44 0.83 -2.84 3.40
CA TYR A 44 1.95 -1.95 3.08
C TYR A 44 2.89 -1.84 4.28
N VAL A 45 4.16 -2.15 4.04
CA VAL A 45 5.25 -1.96 5.01
C VAL A 45 6.06 -0.76 4.58
N ILE A 46 6.00 0.30 5.39
CA ILE A 46 6.67 1.58 5.15
C ILE A 46 8.02 1.56 5.86
N GLN A 47 9.10 1.55 5.10
CA GLN A 47 10.46 1.48 5.64
C GLN A 47 11.12 2.86 5.73
N ARG A 48 10.30 3.89 5.97
CA ARG A 48 10.69 5.29 6.10
C ARG A 48 10.04 5.92 7.33
N GLY A 49 10.76 6.85 7.94
CA GLY A 49 10.35 7.51 9.19
C GLY A 49 9.88 8.95 9.02
N ASP A 50 10.05 9.51 7.83
CA ASP A 50 9.96 10.92 7.47
C ASP A 50 8.65 11.29 6.75
N GLY A 51 7.56 10.57 7.05
CA GLY A 51 6.22 10.88 6.57
C GLY A 51 5.13 10.51 7.60
N ASN A 52 3.86 10.71 7.25
CA ASN A 52 2.76 10.51 8.21
C ASN A 52 1.48 9.85 7.66
N LEU A 53 1.32 9.73 6.34
CA LEU A 53 0.08 9.28 5.72
C LEU A 53 0.37 8.49 4.44
N PHE A 54 -0.23 7.31 4.30
CA PHE A 54 -0.09 6.50 3.08
C PHE A 54 -1.14 6.85 2.04
N ARG A 55 -0.72 7.00 0.78
CA ARG A 55 -1.59 7.16 -0.39
C ARG A 55 -1.09 6.32 -1.58
N PRO A 56 -1.98 5.87 -2.48
CA PRO A 56 -1.54 5.38 -3.78
C PRO A 56 -0.90 6.53 -4.57
N ALA A 57 0.15 6.23 -5.33
CA ALA A 57 0.82 7.21 -6.18
C ALA A 57 0.06 7.43 -7.49
N THR A 58 -1.10 8.10 -7.42
CA THR A 58 -1.95 8.37 -8.60
C THR A 58 -1.18 9.11 -9.71
N HIS A 59 -0.22 9.96 -9.35
CA HIS A 59 0.66 10.70 -10.27
C HIS A 59 1.70 9.81 -10.99
N ILE A 60 2.00 8.62 -10.47
CA ILE A 60 2.97 7.67 -11.04
C ILE A 60 2.25 6.53 -11.76
N ASP A 61 1.29 5.89 -11.10
CA ASP A 61 0.50 4.80 -11.65
C ASP A 61 -0.99 4.99 -11.32
N PRO A 62 -1.71 5.79 -12.13
CA PRO A 62 -3.15 6.01 -11.93
C PRO A 62 -3.95 4.71 -12.08
N ALA A 63 -3.45 3.73 -12.85
CA ALA A 63 -4.14 2.46 -13.03
C ALA A 63 -4.02 1.56 -11.79
N TYR A 64 -2.89 1.60 -11.08
CA TYR A 64 -2.76 0.96 -9.78
C TYR A 64 -3.67 1.63 -8.73
N ALA A 65 -3.69 2.96 -8.67
CA ALA A 65 -4.55 3.71 -7.75
C ALA A 65 -6.03 3.35 -7.93
N ALA A 66 -6.51 3.34 -9.18
CA ALA A 66 -7.87 2.94 -9.51
C ALA A 66 -8.17 1.49 -9.11
N ALA A 67 -7.26 0.55 -9.39
CA ALA A 67 -7.43 -0.85 -9.00
C ALA A 67 -7.40 -1.06 -7.48
N LEU A 68 -6.65 -0.24 -6.73
CA LEU A 68 -6.63 -0.31 -5.27
C LEU A 68 -7.98 0.15 -4.69
N LYS A 69 -8.54 1.23 -5.24
CA LYS A 69 -9.88 1.71 -4.90
C LYS A 69 -10.94 0.65 -5.19
N GLU A 70 -10.90 0.07 -6.40
CA GLU A 70 -11.78 -1.05 -6.77
C GLU A 70 -11.63 -2.25 -5.82
N ALA A 71 -10.41 -2.56 -5.39
CA ALA A 71 -10.16 -3.65 -4.44
C ALA A 71 -10.81 -3.38 -3.08
N VAL A 72 -10.71 -2.16 -2.55
CA VAL A 72 -11.37 -1.78 -1.30
C VAL A 72 -12.88 -1.82 -1.42
N GLU A 73 -13.44 -1.33 -2.52
CA GLU A 73 -14.88 -1.39 -2.81
C GLU A 73 -15.40 -2.84 -2.87
N ASN A 74 -14.54 -3.78 -3.28
CA ASN A 74 -14.84 -5.22 -3.29
C ASN A 74 -14.46 -5.96 -1.98
N GLY A 75 -14.12 -5.24 -0.91
CA GLY A 75 -13.89 -5.80 0.42
C GLY A 75 -12.46 -6.23 0.74
N VAL A 76 -11.47 -5.86 -0.08
CA VAL A 76 -10.05 -6.01 0.29
C VAL A 76 -9.69 -4.94 1.33
N GLU A 77 -9.13 -5.36 2.46
CA GLU A 77 -8.70 -4.42 3.51
C GLU A 77 -7.33 -3.80 3.19
N ILE A 78 -7.13 -2.52 3.53
CA ILE A 78 -5.82 -1.89 3.52
C ILE A 78 -5.28 -1.82 4.95
N ILE A 79 -4.05 -2.30 5.13
CA ILE A 79 -3.29 -2.08 6.34
C ILE A 79 -1.95 -1.45 5.94
N ALA A 80 -1.60 -0.33 6.56
CA ALA A 80 -0.31 0.31 6.39
C ALA A 80 0.39 0.41 7.75
N TYR A 81 1.63 -0.04 7.83
CA TYR A 81 2.44 0.03 9.04
C TYR A 81 3.83 0.54 8.72
N ARG A 82 4.36 1.36 9.62
CA ARG A 82 5.74 1.80 9.62
C ARG A 82 6.63 0.74 10.27
N ALA A 83 7.79 0.52 9.66
CA ALA A 83 8.89 -0.21 10.24
C ALA A 83 10.05 0.74 10.58
N GLU A 84 10.67 0.51 11.73
CA GLU A 84 11.98 1.06 12.05
C GLU A 84 13.05 0.12 11.48
N VAL A 85 13.98 0.71 10.74
CA VAL A 85 15.06 0.00 10.06
C VAL A 85 16.39 0.46 10.66
N SER A 86 17.14 -0.47 11.23
CA SER A 86 18.51 -0.26 11.69
C SER A 86 19.44 -1.34 11.12
N PRO A 87 20.77 -1.18 11.22
CA PRO A 87 21.71 -2.23 10.85
C PRO A 87 21.51 -3.56 11.60
N GLU A 88 20.93 -3.53 12.80
CA GLU A 88 20.73 -4.69 13.67
C GLU A 88 19.41 -5.41 13.43
N LYS A 89 18.33 -4.67 13.12
CA LYS A 89 17.00 -5.25 12.94
C LYS A 89 16.07 -4.39 12.07
N ILE A 90 15.00 -5.03 11.61
CA ILE A 90 13.82 -4.37 11.05
C ILE A 90 12.64 -4.75 11.94
N GLU A 91 11.93 -3.75 12.46
CA GLU A 91 10.81 -3.95 13.38
C GLU A 91 9.59 -3.17 12.92
N ILE A 92 8.43 -3.82 12.83
CA ILE A 92 7.16 -3.15 12.55
C ILE A 92 6.68 -2.49 13.85
N VAL A 93 6.51 -1.17 13.85
CA VAL A 93 6.34 -0.40 15.09
C VAL A 93 4.98 0.26 15.25
N ALA A 94 4.38 0.80 14.19
CA ALA A 94 3.17 1.63 14.32
C ALA A 94 2.28 1.56 13.09
N PRO A 95 0.94 1.58 13.25
CA PRO A 95 0.04 1.78 12.13
C PRO A 95 0.23 3.17 11.52
N VAL A 96 0.01 3.28 10.22
CA VAL A 96 0.01 4.54 9.48
C VAL A 96 -1.40 4.73 8.90
N PRO A 97 -2.03 5.90 9.09
CA PRO A 97 -3.30 6.18 8.45
C PRO A 97 -3.14 6.12 6.93
N TRP A 98 -4.21 5.85 6.21
CA TRP A 98 -4.21 5.81 4.75
C TRP A 98 -5.42 6.56 4.18
N GLU A 99 -5.27 7.07 2.97
CA GLU A 99 -6.30 7.75 2.21
C GLU A 99 -6.31 7.23 0.77
N LEU A 100 -7.51 7.10 0.20
CA LEU A 100 -7.73 6.84 -1.22
C LEU A 100 -8.47 8.05 -1.79
N ASP A 101 -7.94 8.62 -2.87
CA ASP A 101 -8.59 9.72 -3.60
C ASP A 101 -9.99 9.34 -4.12
#